data_AF-A0A1E4FDK7-F1
#
_entry.id   AF-A0A1E4FDK7-F1
#
_cell.length_a   1.000
_cell.length_b   1.000
_cell.length_c   1.000
_cell.angle_alpha   90.00
_cell.angle_beta   90.00
_cell.angle_gamma   90.00
#
_symmetry.space_group_name_H-M   'P 1'
#
loop_
_entity.id
_entity.type
_entity.pdbx_description
1 polymer ?
#
loop_
_entity_poly.entity_id
_entity_poly.type
_entity_poly.pdbx_seq_one_letter_code
_entity_poly.pdbx_strand_id
1 'polypeptide(L)'
;MKLQPLERIQGSDLLALPSDPEQLAIVAQLNMGARGGDYRSAKPPTNQVGRINLWRQVNETIAAAFAEDDEPSDLARIEAALGITSGPAEAPARYEVERRKIAASSKARAECNRLLEAGYTP
;
A
#
# COMPACT_ATOMS: atom_id res chain seq x y z
N MET A 1 16.95 11.54 10.62
CA MET A 1 15.59 12.08 10.33
C MET A 1 14.57 10.99 10.62
N LYS A 2 13.45 11.29 11.28
CA LYS A 2 12.37 10.32 11.51
C LYS A 2 11.27 10.57 10.48
N LEU A 3 10.94 9.56 9.67
CA LEU A 3 9.80 9.64 8.75
C LEU A 3 8.51 9.73 9.57
N GLN A 4 7.66 10.70 9.30
CA GLN A 4 6.38 10.82 9.97
C GLN A 4 5.37 9.85 9.34
N PRO A 5 4.44 9.28 10.13
CA PRO A 5 3.33 8.51 9.57
C PRO A 5 2.53 9.36 8.58
N LEU A 6 2.08 8.74 7.47
CA LEU A 6 1.19 9.42 6.55
C LEU A 6 -0.18 9.65 7.21
N GLU A 7 -0.74 10.82 6.97
CA GLU A 7 -2.05 11.19 7.50
C GLU A 7 -3.17 10.64 6.63
N ARG A 8 -4.28 10.22 7.26
CA ARG A 8 -5.49 9.83 6.52
C ARG A 8 -6.23 11.06 6.04
N ILE A 9 -6.75 10.99 4.82
CA ILE A 9 -7.64 12.02 4.27
C ILE A 9 -9.00 11.90 4.96
N GLN A 10 -9.55 13.02 5.42
CA GLN A 10 -10.83 13.02 6.14
C GLN A 10 -11.95 12.40 5.27
N GLY A 11 -12.65 11.41 5.83
CA GLY A 11 -13.74 10.72 5.13
C GLY A 11 -13.28 9.75 4.03
N SER A 12 -12.02 9.31 4.07
CA SER A 12 -11.44 8.35 3.14
C SER A 12 -10.53 7.36 3.87
N ASP A 13 -10.37 6.16 3.29
CA ASP A 13 -9.36 5.19 3.71
C ASP A 13 -7.96 5.51 3.13
N LEU A 14 -7.87 6.52 2.25
CA LEU A 14 -6.64 6.92 1.58
C LEU A 14 -5.76 7.83 2.45
N LEU A 15 -4.46 7.78 2.17
CA LEU A 15 -3.42 8.53 2.83
C LEU A 15 -2.98 9.73 1.97
N ALA A 16 -2.72 10.85 2.62
CA ALA A 16 -2.16 12.04 1.99
C ALA A 16 -0.64 11.91 1.80
N LEU A 17 -0.11 12.49 0.73
CA LEU A 17 1.34 12.64 0.58
C LEU A 17 1.85 13.74 1.52
N PRO A 18 3.08 13.62 2.05
CA PRO A 18 3.67 14.68 2.86
C PRO A 18 3.88 15.95 2.02
N SER A 19 3.74 17.11 2.66
CA SER A 19 4.08 18.40 2.07
C SER A 19 5.57 18.69 2.12
N ASP A 20 6.29 18.09 3.07
CA ASP A 20 7.74 18.22 3.20
C ASP A 20 8.48 17.53 2.04
N PRO A 21 9.36 18.24 1.30
CA PRO A 21 10.05 17.69 0.13
C PRO A 21 10.96 16.50 0.44
N GLU A 22 11.62 16.48 1.60
CA GLU A 22 12.53 15.40 1.98
C GLU A 22 11.75 14.12 2.29
N GLN A 23 10.64 14.25 3.04
CA GLN A 23 9.73 13.12 3.28
C GLN A 23 9.07 12.63 2.00
N LEU A 24 8.69 13.53 1.09
CA LEU A 24 8.12 13.16 -0.21
C LEU A 24 9.10 12.36 -1.06
N ALA A 25 10.39 12.74 -1.05
CA ALA A 25 11.44 11.99 -1.73
C ALA A 25 11.57 10.57 -1.14
N ILE A 26 11.54 10.44 0.19
CA ILE A 26 11.58 9.13 0.86
C ILE A 26 10.37 8.29 0.48
N VAL A 27 9.15 8.86 0.48
CA VAL A 27 7.94 8.15 0.05
C VAL A 27 8.04 7.65 -1.39
N ALA A 28 8.58 8.47 -2.31
CA ALA A 28 8.81 8.07 -3.69
C ALA A 28 9.79 6.90 -3.82
N GLN A 29 10.89 6.92 -3.04
CA GLN A 29 11.88 5.86 -2.98
C GLN A 29 11.28 4.56 -2.43
N LEU A 30 10.59 4.63 -1.29
CA LEU A 30 9.96 3.46 -0.66
C LEU A 30 8.91 2.82 -1.57
N ASN A 31 8.06 3.64 -2.21
CA ASN A 31 7.07 3.16 -3.18
C ASN A 31 7.71 2.47 -4.39
N MET A 32 8.83 2.99 -4.90
CA MET A 32 9.59 2.33 -5.98
C MET A 32 10.17 0.99 -5.53
N GLY A 33 10.76 0.94 -4.33
CA GLY A 33 11.31 -0.28 -3.76
C GLY A 33 10.26 -1.36 -3.53
N ALA A 34 9.09 -0.99 -2.99
CA ALA A 34 7.97 -1.90 -2.76
C ALA A 34 7.43 -2.54 -4.06
N ARG A 35 7.65 -1.90 -5.20
CA ARG A 35 7.25 -2.39 -6.53
C ARG A 35 8.37 -3.13 -7.27
N GLY A 36 9.49 -3.42 -6.59
CA GLY A 36 10.64 -4.13 -7.16
C GLY A 36 11.54 -3.29 -8.05
N GLY A 37 11.38 -1.95 -8.04
CA GLY A 37 12.25 -1.03 -8.77
C GLY A 37 13.49 -0.61 -7.97
N ASP A 38 14.46 0.01 -8.65
CA ASP A 38 15.62 0.61 -7.98
C ASP A 38 15.21 1.88 -7.23
N TYR A 39 15.02 1.77 -5.92
CA TYR A 39 14.62 2.89 -5.07
C TYR A 39 15.61 4.07 -5.11
N ARG A 40 16.91 3.84 -5.35
CA ARG A 40 17.92 4.91 -5.39
C ARG A 40 17.78 5.80 -6.62
N SER A 41 17.17 5.28 -7.67
CA SER A 41 16.88 6.02 -8.90
C SER A 41 15.60 6.87 -8.80
N ALA A 42 14.76 6.63 -7.78
CA ALA A 42 13.50 7.34 -7.63
C ALA A 42 13.73 8.81 -7.25
N LYS A 43 13.12 9.70 -8.03
CA LYS A 43 13.13 11.15 -7.79
C LYS A 43 11.76 11.58 -7.28
N PRO A 44 11.70 12.57 -6.37
CA PRO A 44 10.42 13.16 -5.98
C PRO A 44 9.73 13.77 -7.20
N PRO A 45 8.39 13.79 -7.23
CA PRO A 45 7.65 14.42 -8.32
C PRO A 45 7.91 15.93 -8.33
N THR A 46 8.13 16.49 -9.53
CA THR A 46 8.44 17.92 -9.74
C THR A 46 7.23 18.74 -10.19
N ASN A 47 6.10 18.09 -10.44
CA ASN A 47 4.87 18.74 -10.91
C ASN A 47 3.62 18.03 -10.35
N GLN A 48 2.47 18.67 -10.53
CA GLN A 48 1.18 18.18 -10.02
C GLN A 48 0.82 16.80 -10.57
N VAL A 49 1.07 16.54 -11.86
CA VAL A 49 0.77 15.26 -12.50
C VAL A 49 1.60 14.13 -11.88
N GLY A 50 2.90 14.36 -11.69
CA GLY A 50 3.80 13.41 -11.03
C GLY A 50 3.38 13.15 -9.58
N ARG A 51 2.89 14.18 -8.88
CA ARG A 51 2.42 14.07 -7.49
C ARG A 51 1.14 13.25 -7.40
N ILE A 52 0.18 13.47 -8.30
CA ILE A 52 -1.03 12.64 -8.44
C ILE A 52 -0.66 11.18 -8.73
N ASN A 53 0.26 10.94 -9.67
CA ASN A 53 0.69 9.59 -10.02
C ASN A 53 1.36 8.87 -8.85
N LEU A 54 2.24 9.56 -8.11
CA LEU A 54 2.86 8.99 -6.91
C LEU A 54 1.79 8.68 -5.85
N TRP A 55 0.88 9.62 -5.58
CA TRP A 55 -0.17 9.46 -4.57
C TRP A 55 -1.06 8.24 -4.85
N ARG A 56 -1.49 8.07 -6.11
CA ARG A 56 -2.26 6.89 -6.54
C ARG A 56 -1.49 5.60 -6.30
N GLN A 57 -0.22 5.55 -6.72
CA GLN A 57 0.61 4.37 -6.58
C GLN A 57 0.81 3.99 -5.11
N VAL A 58 1.12 4.96 -4.25
CA VAL A 58 1.31 4.74 -2.81
C VAL A 58 0.05 4.13 -2.20
N ASN A 59 -1.13 4.68 -2.50
CA ASN A 59 -2.38 4.19 -1.94
C ASN A 59 -2.78 2.81 -2.51
N GLU A 60 -2.56 2.55 -3.80
CA GLU A 60 -2.78 1.24 -4.41
C GLU A 60 -1.86 0.16 -3.81
N THR A 61 -0.58 0.50 -3.57
CA THR A 61 0.42 -0.39 -2.95
C THR A 61 0.10 -0.66 -1.48
N ILE A 62 -0.27 0.36 -0.72
CA ILE A 62 -0.64 0.21 0.70
C ILE A 62 -1.93 -0.62 0.82
N ALA A 63 -2.93 -0.39 -0.02
CA ALA A 63 -4.15 -1.20 -0.04
C ALA A 63 -3.88 -2.68 -0.37
N ALA A 64 -2.97 -2.95 -1.30
CA ALA A 64 -2.57 -4.32 -1.62
C ALA A 64 -1.83 -4.99 -0.45
N ALA A 65 -0.94 -4.25 0.24
CA ALA A 65 -0.19 -4.76 1.39
C ALA A 65 -1.11 -5.05 2.60
N PHE A 66 -2.08 -4.19 2.89
CA PHE A 66 -3.07 -4.47 3.94
C PHE A 66 -3.98 -5.66 3.64
N ALA A 67 -4.19 -6.00 2.36
CA ALA A 67 -4.89 -7.22 1.98
C ALA A 67 -4.04 -8.49 2.13
N GLU A 68 -2.71 -8.34 2.31
CA GLU A 68 -1.74 -9.43 2.52
C GLU A 68 -1.57 -9.78 4.00
N ASP A 69 -1.68 -8.82 4.91
CA ASP A 69 -1.58 -9.01 6.38
C ASP A 69 -2.70 -9.88 6.99
N ASP A 70 -3.62 -10.36 6.16
CA ASP A 70 -4.63 -11.38 6.49
C ASP A 70 -4.13 -12.81 6.19
N GLU A 71 -2.82 -12.99 5.93
CA GLU A 71 -2.17 -14.30 5.97
C GLU A 71 -2.20 -14.85 7.40
N PRO A 72 -2.54 -16.13 7.62
CA PRO A 72 -2.16 -16.79 8.87
C PRO A 72 -0.64 -16.73 8.94
N SER A 73 -0.12 -16.04 9.97
CA SER A 73 1.30 -15.80 10.17
C SER A 73 2.14 -17.06 9.93
N ASP A 74 3.40 -16.91 9.54
CA ASP A 74 4.32 -18.05 9.39
C ASP A 74 4.34 -18.96 10.63
N LEU A 75 3.99 -18.43 11.81
CA LEU A 75 3.77 -19.20 13.03
C LEU A 75 2.66 -20.24 12.89
N ALA A 76 1.50 -19.90 12.30
CA ALA A 76 0.40 -20.83 12.06
C ALA A 76 0.78 -21.91 11.02
N ARG A 77 1.60 -21.56 10.02
CA ARG A 77 2.16 -22.53 9.06
C ARG A 77 3.14 -23.49 9.75
N ILE A 78 3.98 -23.00 10.65
CA ILE A 78 4.92 -23.79 11.46
C ILE A 78 4.18 -24.68 12.46
N GLU A 79 3.16 -24.15 13.16
CA GLU A 79 2.32 -24.91 14.10
C GLU A 79 1.58 -26.06 13.42
N ALA A 80 1.02 -25.81 12.23
CA ALA A 80 0.40 -26.84 11.40
C ALA A 80 1.41 -27.91 10.93
N ALA A 81 2.62 -27.50 10.53
CA ALA A 81 3.69 -28.42 10.14
C ALA A 81 4.24 -29.26 11.32
N LEU A 82 4.21 -28.71 12.54
CA LEU A 82 4.63 -29.37 13.77
C LEU A 82 3.51 -30.21 14.43
N GLY A 83 2.30 -30.25 13.84
CA GLY A 83 1.17 -31.02 14.36
C GLY A 83 0.58 -30.49 15.67
N ILE A 84 0.85 -29.22 16.02
CA ILE A 84 0.30 -28.57 17.21
C ILE A 84 -1.14 -28.16 16.86
N THR A 85 -2.11 -28.83 17.47
CA THR A 85 -3.52 -28.75 17.10
C THR A 85 -4.19 -27.52 17.72
N SER A 86 -4.10 -26.41 16.99
CA SER A 86 -5.00 -25.24 17.13
C SER A 86 -5.93 -25.10 15.91
N GLY A 87 -6.53 -26.20 15.42
CA GLY A 87 -7.51 -26.21 14.31
C GLY A 87 -6.96 -25.78 12.93
N PRO A 88 -7.58 -26.20 11.81
CA PRO A 88 -7.06 -25.89 10.49
C PRO A 88 -7.47 -24.47 10.10
N ALA A 89 -6.59 -23.48 10.32
CA ALA A 89 -6.60 -22.31 9.46
C ALA A 89 -5.97 -22.76 8.14
N GLU A 90 -6.78 -23.20 7.18
CA GLU A 90 -6.30 -23.37 5.80
C GLU A 90 -5.72 -22.02 5.37
N ALA A 91 -4.39 -21.97 5.18
CA ALA A 91 -3.77 -20.80 4.62
C ALA A 91 -4.45 -20.51 3.27
N PRO A 92 -4.94 -19.28 3.02
CA PRO A 92 -5.63 -18.96 1.79
C PRO A 92 -4.72 -19.32 0.63
N ALA A 93 -5.26 -20.04 -0.35
CA ALA A 93 -4.48 -20.44 -1.50
C ALA A 93 -3.93 -19.19 -2.21
N ARG A 94 -2.72 -19.26 -2.78
CA ARG A 94 -2.02 -18.12 -3.39
C ARG A 94 -2.90 -17.30 -4.36
N TYR A 95 -3.82 -17.96 -5.07
CA TYR A 95 -4.76 -17.30 -5.99
C TYR A 95 -5.82 -16.44 -5.27
N GLU A 96 -6.22 -16.81 -4.05
CA GLU A 96 -7.18 -16.05 -3.24
C GLU A 96 -6.53 -14.79 -2.68
N VAL A 97 -5.28 -14.89 -2.23
CA VAL A 97 -4.48 -13.74 -1.79
C VAL A 97 -4.31 -12.75 -2.94
N GLU A 98 -3.91 -13.24 -4.12
CA GLU A 98 -3.77 -12.39 -5.30
C GLU A 98 -5.10 -11.73 -5.69
N ARG A 99 -6.21 -12.46 -5.62
CA ARG A 99 -7.55 -11.91 -5.87
C ARG A 99 -7.90 -10.79 -4.88
N ARG A 100 -7.59 -10.97 -3.59
CA ARG A 100 -7.81 -9.94 -2.55
C ARG A 100 -6.96 -8.70 -2.81
N LYS A 101 -5.68 -8.86 -3.17
CA LYS A 101 -4.79 -7.75 -3.55
C LYS A 101 -5.36 -6.96 -4.72
N ILE A 102 -5.75 -7.63 -5.80
CA ILE A 102 -6.34 -6.99 -6.99
C ILE A 102 -7.63 -6.24 -6.63
N ALA A 103 -8.50 -6.84 -5.82
CA ALA A 103 -9.74 -6.20 -5.38
C ALA A 103 -9.46 -4.94 -4.52
N ALA A 104 -8.51 -5.02 -3.58
CA ALA A 104 -8.11 -3.91 -2.74
C ALA A 104 -7.49 -2.75 -3.54
N SER A 105 -6.55 -3.05 -4.45
CA SER A 105 -5.98 -2.03 -5.35
C SER A 105 -7.03 -1.40 -6.26
N SER A 106 -7.99 -2.19 -6.77
CA SER A 106 -9.09 -1.68 -7.58
C SER A 106 -9.99 -0.71 -6.80
N LYS A 107 -10.34 -1.07 -5.54
CA LYS A 107 -11.10 -0.19 -4.64
C LYS A 107 -10.34 1.11 -4.37
N ALA A 108 -9.05 1.03 -4.01
CA ALA A 108 -8.22 2.19 -3.76
C ALA A 108 -8.12 3.11 -4.99
N ARG A 109 -7.98 2.53 -6.20
CA ARG A 109 -7.98 3.29 -7.46
C ARG A 109 -9.29 4.04 -7.70
N ALA A 110 -10.42 3.38 -7.49
CA ALA A 110 -11.74 4.00 -7.65
C ALA A 110 -11.93 5.16 -6.67
N GLU A 111 -11.48 5.00 -5.42
CA GLU A 111 -11.55 6.06 -4.41
C GLU A 111 -10.60 7.22 -4.72
N CYS A 112 -9.40 6.94 -5.24
CA CYS A 112 -8.48 7.98 -5.70
C CYS A 112 -9.13 8.86 -6.78
N ASN A 113 -9.78 8.23 -7.77
CA ASN A 113 -10.47 8.95 -8.84
C ASN A 113 -11.62 9.80 -8.30
N ARG A 114 -12.44 9.23 -7.40
CA ARG A 114 -13.56 9.95 -6.76
C ARG A 114 -13.09 11.22 -6.03
N LEU A 115 -11.98 11.14 -5.28
CA LEU A 115 -11.45 12.32 -4.58
C LEU A 115 -10.91 13.38 -5.56
N LEU A 116 -10.22 12.96 -6.62
CA LEU A 116 -9.72 13.88 -7.65
C LEU A 116 -10.88 14.59 -8.38
N GLU A 117 -11.95 13.85 -8.70
CA GLU A 117 -13.18 14.42 -9.29
C GLU A 117 -13.89 15.38 -8.33
N ALA A 118 -13.79 15.15 -7.02
CA ALA A 118 -14.28 16.05 -5.97
C ALA A 118 -13.36 17.27 -5.72
N GLY A 119 -12.25 17.39 -6.44
CA GLY A 119 -11.34 18.54 -6.36
C GLY A 119 -10.16 18.38 -5.39
N TYR A 120 -9.92 17.19 -4.84
CA TYR A 120 -8.74 16.94 -4.01
C TYR A 120 -7.46 17.13 -4.82
N THR A 121 -6.46 17.81 -4.24
CA THR A 121 -5.13 17.99 -4.83
C THR A 121 -4.09 17.36 -3.91
N PRO A 122 -3.49 16.20 -4.29
CA PRO A 122 -2.48 15.50 -3.50
C PRO A 122 -1.17 16.26 -3.34
#